data_AF-A0A6A3P4R4-F1
#
_entry.id   AF-A0A6A3P4R4-F1
#
_cell.length_a   1.000
_cell.length_b   1.000
_cell.length_c   1.000
_cell.angle_alpha   90.00
_cell.angle_beta   90.00
_cell.angle_gamma   90.00
#
_symmetry.space_group_name_H-M   'P 1'
#
loop_
_entity.id
_entity.type
_entity.pdbx_description
1 polymer ?
#
loop_
_entity_poly.entity_id
_entity_poly.type
_entity_poly.pdbx_seq_one_letter_code
_entity_poly.pdbx_strand_id
1 'polypeptide(L)'
;MAHFGRGGSDRVTLAVDVDLTLTDLLHCAAAWHEAEHGAQINVDEVASAGWTSVWGDGDESKTHKFYESKHFEELEAVPGAFEALKPLRKHFSLLAITDRPRFVEKQTREWLDRHFAGVFDKLVFADEDSPEHLVARKKELYDEFKVKVVVGSDVAVLAEAAQDVGHVVVVGSVPWTKEGTEAHRGVVQVAEWTAAPEVFDQLITEMELQPLEKVFAGPRLARYTDDLVTVSTRKPAVFYANIINSKFTVQKQETVRLQASEAAITTAVQAAEILRIQNNAVTTKISTRYALNRPKDRGGYRVPKLELVLQRVARKA
;
A
#
# COMPACT_ATOMS: atom_id res chain seq x y z
N MET A 1 -21.81 -3.92 2.04
CA MET A 1 -21.21 -3.98 0.70
C MET A 1 -21.21 -2.60 0.09
N ALA A 2 -20.10 -1.89 0.20
CA ALA A 2 -19.97 -0.56 -0.38
C ALA A 2 -19.60 -0.71 -1.86
N HIS A 3 -20.59 -0.44 -2.72
CA HIS A 3 -20.34 -0.25 -4.15
C HIS A 3 -19.50 1.02 -4.33
N PHE A 4 -18.20 0.86 -4.50
CA PHE A 4 -17.31 1.93 -4.91
C PHE A 4 -17.22 1.94 -6.44
N GLY A 5 -17.65 3.06 -7.04
CA GLY A 5 -17.32 3.42 -8.42
C GLY A 5 -18.18 2.76 -9.52
N ARG A 6 -19.23 3.45 -9.97
CA ARG A 6 -19.75 3.26 -11.34
C ARG A 6 -18.83 4.02 -12.30
N GLY A 7 -18.26 3.31 -13.28
CA GLY A 7 -17.75 3.89 -14.53
C GLY A 7 -16.44 3.27 -15.03
N GLY A 8 -16.53 2.29 -15.93
CA GLY A 8 -15.43 1.73 -16.70
C GLY A 8 -15.61 0.22 -16.86
N SER A 9 -15.42 -0.31 -18.07
CA SER A 9 -15.36 -1.77 -18.32
C SER A 9 -14.43 -2.45 -17.32
N ASP A 10 -14.66 -3.74 -17.00
CA ASP A 10 -13.75 -4.58 -16.20
C ASP A 10 -12.37 -4.61 -16.90
N ARG A 11 -11.54 -3.58 -16.65
CA ARG A 11 -10.15 -3.52 -17.13
C ARG A 11 -9.41 -4.64 -16.43
N VAL A 12 -8.52 -5.27 -17.16
CA VAL A 12 -7.64 -6.29 -16.60
C VAL A 12 -6.83 -5.71 -15.44
N THR A 13 -6.85 -6.38 -14.30
CA THR A 13 -6.07 -5.99 -13.13
C THR A 13 -4.63 -6.42 -13.30
N LEU A 14 -3.72 -5.45 -13.24
CA LEU A 14 -2.28 -5.65 -13.19
C LEU A 14 -1.78 -5.21 -11.81
N ALA A 15 -1.17 -6.13 -11.07
CA ALA A 15 -0.60 -5.88 -9.76
C ALA A 15 0.90 -5.64 -9.87
N VAL A 16 1.42 -4.67 -9.11
CA VAL A 16 2.84 -4.30 -9.08
C VAL A 16 3.30 -4.31 -7.64
N ASP A 17 4.31 -5.12 -7.35
CA ASP A 17 5.01 -5.09 -6.06
C ASP A 17 5.75 -3.76 -5.92
N VAL A 18 5.70 -3.16 -4.73
CA VAL A 18 6.32 -1.84 -4.48
C VAL A 18 7.80 -2.02 -4.14
N ASP A 19 8.09 -2.81 -3.12
CA ASP A 19 9.44 -2.93 -2.58
C ASP A 19 10.33 -3.78 -3.50
N LEU A 20 11.59 -3.37 -3.64
CA LEU A 20 12.59 -4.00 -4.53
C LEU A 20 12.26 -3.96 -6.03
N THR A 21 11.09 -3.43 -6.40
CA THR A 21 10.60 -3.35 -7.78
C THR A 21 10.43 -1.89 -8.21
N LEU A 22 9.70 -1.10 -7.43
CA LEU A 22 9.55 0.35 -7.63
C LEU A 22 10.54 1.16 -6.80
N THR A 23 11.14 0.53 -5.79
CA THR A 23 12.11 1.15 -4.88
C THR A 23 13.42 0.40 -4.85
N ASP A 24 14.51 1.14 -4.66
CA ASP A 24 15.79 0.55 -4.27
C ASP A 24 15.91 0.47 -2.74
N LEU A 25 15.04 -0.34 -2.13
CA LEU A 25 14.88 -0.38 -0.67
C LEU A 25 16.14 -0.88 0.04
N LEU A 26 16.87 -1.85 -0.53
CA LEU A 26 18.05 -2.44 0.10
C LEU A 26 19.21 -1.46 0.16
N HIS A 27 19.52 -0.75 -0.93
CA HIS A 27 20.59 0.25 -0.91
C HIS A 27 20.23 1.43 0.01
N CYS A 28 18.95 1.84 0.04
CA CYS A 28 18.49 2.84 0.99
C CYS A 28 18.67 2.39 2.45
N ALA A 29 18.37 1.13 2.74
CA ALA A 29 18.53 0.54 4.06
C ALA A 29 20.02 0.43 4.45
N ALA A 30 20.87 -0.03 3.55
CA ALA A 30 22.31 -0.11 3.75
C ALA A 30 22.93 1.28 4.01
N ALA A 31 22.54 2.30 3.23
CA ALA A 31 23.00 3.67 3.42
C ALA A 31 22.58 4.25 4.78
N TRP A 32 21.33 4.02 5.19
CA TRP A 32 20.86 4.41 6.52
C TRP A 32 21.67 3.73 7.63
N HIS A 33 21.92 2.42 7.50
CA HIS A 33 22.65 1.66 8.51
C HIS A 33 24.10 2.11 8.64
N GLU A 34 24.78 2.38 7.52
CA GLU A 34 26.11 2.96 7.54
C GLU A 34 26.12 4.33 8.25
N ALA A 35 25.15 5.19 7.95
CA ALA A 35 25.04 6.50 8.58
C ALA A 35 24.76 6.44 10.10
N GLU A 36 23.90 5.52 10.54
CA GLU A 36 23.45 5.44 11.94
C GLU A 36 24.38 4.58 12.82
N HIS A 37 25.03 3.57 12.22
CA HIS A 37 25.82 2.57 12.95
C HIS A 37 27.29 2.51 12.55
N GLY A 38 27.72 3.23 11.51
CA GLY A 38 29.10 3.23 11.02
C GLY A 38 29.56 1.91 10.41
N ALA A 39 28.62 1.03 10.06
CA ALA A 39 28.89 -0.30 9.52
C ALA A 39 28.20 -0.46 8.16
N GLN A 40 28.99 -0.86 7.15
CA GLN A 40 28.50 -1.11 5.80
C GLN A 40 27.79 -2.46 5.70
N ILE A 41 26.74 -2.50 4.90
CA ILE A 41 26.05 -3.73 4.50
C ILE A 41 26.32 -3.94 3.03
N ASN A 42 26.84 -5.12 2.70
CA ASN A 42 26.99 -5.53 1.31
C ASN A 42 25.62 -6.04 0.81
N VAL A 43 24.96 -5.25 -0.04
CA VAL A 43 23.63 -5.59 -0.59
C VAL A 43 23.68 -6.89 -1.40
N ASP A 44 24.78 -7.16 -2.10
CA ASP A 44 24.96 -8.36 -2.92
C ASP A 44 25.03 -9.65 -2.08
N GLU A 45 25.30 -9.55 -0.77
CA GLU A 45 25.37 -10.69 0.16
C GLU A 45 24.06 -10.92 0.92
N VAL A 46 23.03 -10.09 0.72
CA VAL A 46 21.73 -10.28 1.36
C VAL A 46 21.09 -11.56 0.82
N ALA A 47 20.65 -12.44 1.72
CA ALA A 47 20.17 -13.78 1.40
C ALA A 47 18.64 -13.89 1.26
N SER A 48 17.88 -12.88 1.71
CA SER A 48 16.42 -12.85 1.58
C SER A 48 15.83 -11.45 1.79
N ALA A 49 14.56 -11.26 1.45
CA ALA A 49 13.82 -10.02 1.69
C ALA A 49 13.59 -9.69 3.17
N GLY A 50 13.77 -10.65 4.07
CA GLY A 50 13.55 -10.45 5.50
C GLY A 50 14.61 -9.55 6.12
N TRP A 51 14.18 -8.61 6.98
CA TRP A 51 15.09 -7.66 7.65
C TRP A 51 16.18 -8.32 8.49
N THR A 52 15.95 -9.52 9.01
CA THR A 52 16.98 -10.33 9.68
C THR A 52 18.18 -10.62 8.76
N SER A 53 17.95 -10.78 7.46
CA SER A 53 19.04 -10.96 6.48
C SER A 53 19.84 -9.70 6.22
N VAL A 54 19.32 -8.53 6.62
CA VAL A 54 19.96 -7.23 6.42
C VAL A 54 20.66 -6.80 7.72
N TRP A 55 20.00 -6.94 8.87
CA TRP A 55 20.49 -6.47 10.17
C TRP A 55 21.09 -7.55 11.08
N GLY A 56 20.79 -8.83 10.84
CA GLY A 56 21.02 -9.94 11.78
C GLY A 56 19.83 -10.21 12.72
N ASP A 57 19.95 -11.25 13.54
CA ASP A 57 18.91 -11.65 14.51
C ASP A 57 18.68 -10.59 15.61
N GLY A 58 17.40 -10.39 15.97
CA GLY A 58 17.01 -9.66 17.19
C GLY A 58 16.91 -8.13 17.06
N ASP A 59 16.85 -7.57 15.86
CA ASP A 59 16.87 -6.12 15.66
C ASP A 59 15.62 -5.53 14.97
N GLU A 60 14.43 -5.93 15.45
CA GLU A 60 13.16 -5.27 15.07
C GLU A 60 13.19 -3.75 15.33
N SER A 61 14.01 -3.32 16.29
CA SER A 61 14.23 -1.91 16.62
C SER A 61 14.86 -1.12 15.48
N LYS A 62 15.82 -1.71 14.75
CA LYS A 62 16.43 -1.10 13.56
C LYS A 62 15.43 -0.97 12.44
N THR A 63 14.60 -1.97 12.20
CA THR A 63 13.55 -1.90 11.18
C THR A 63 12.60 -0.73 11.44
N HIS A 64 12.14 -0.55 12.68
CA HIS A 64 11.30 0.60 13.03
C HIS A 64 12.03 1.93 12.82
N LYS A 65 13.28 2.05 13.30
CA LYS A 65 14.09 3.26 13.14
C LYS A 65 14.40 3.59 11.68
N PHE A 66 14.67 2.60 10.85
CA PHE A 66 14.89 2.76 9.41
C PHE A 66 13.65 3.38 8.76
N TYR A 67 12.48 2.84 9.04
CA TYR A 67 11.22 3.34 8.49
C TYR A 67 10.81 4.73 9.00
N GLU A 68 11.28 5.14 10.17
CA GLU A 68 11.14 6.50 10.70
C GLU A 68 12.25 7.45 10.23
N SER A 69 13.28 6.92 9.58
CA SER A 69 14.45 7.69 9.19
C SER A 69 14.17 8.61 8.02
N LYS A 70 14.99 9.66 7.94
CA LYS A 70 15.00 10.57 6.80
C LYS A 70 15.38 9.87 5.48
N HIS A 71 16.22 8.84 5.55
CA HIS A 71 16.61 8.06 4.35
C HIS A 71 15.39 7.40 3.71
N PHE A 72 14.51 6.81 4.50
CA PHE A 72 13.27 6.21 3.97
C PHE A 72 12.28 7.27 3.44
N GLU A 73 12.20 8.45 4.08
CA GLU A 73 11.36 9.57 3.60
C GLU A 73 11.81 10.11 2.22
N GLU A 74 13.12 10.09 1.98
CA GLU A 74 13.79 10.52 0.75
C GLU A 74 14.08 9.35 -0.23
N LEU A 75 13.53 8.17 0.02
CA LEU A 75 13.66 7.02 -0.87
C LEU A 75 13.22 7.39 -2.29
N GLU A 76 14.07 7.16 -3.28
CA GLU A 76 13.75 7.44 -4.69
C GLU A 76 13.12 6.22 -5.37
N ALA A 77 12.35 6.50 -6.43
CA ALA A 77 11.79 5.45 -7.28
C ALA A 77 12.84 4.95 -8.27
N VAL A 78 12.74 3.67 -8.63
CA VAL A 78 13.60 3.07 -9.67
C VAL A 78 13.37 3.80 -11.00
N PRO A 79 14.43 4.25 -11.69
CA PRO A 79 14.32 4.99 -12.95
C PRO A 79 13.51 4.23 -14.02
N GLY A 80 12.68 4.94 -14.78
CA GLY A 80 11.89 4.39 -15.89
C GLY A 80 10.59 3.70 -15.49
N ALA A 81 10.39 3.38 -14.20
CA ALA A 81 9.19 2.70 -13.73
C ALA A 81 7.91 3.52 -13.95
N PHE A 82 7.97 4.83 -13.73
CA PHE A 82 6.83 5.72 -13.92
C PHE A 82 6.44 5.82 -15.41
N GLU A 83 7.44 5.98 -16.27
CA GLU A 83 7.30 6.08 -17.72
C GLU A 83 6.73 4.80 -18.32
N ALA A 84 7.13 3.64 -17.80
CA ALA A 84 6.62 2.34 -18.21
C ALA A 84 5.17 2.10 -17.76
N LEU A 85 4.83 2.42 -16.50
CA LEU A 85 3.53 2.08 -15.92
C LEU A 85 2.41 3.06 -16.26
N LYS A 86 2.70 4.36 -16.35
CA LYS A 86 1.65 5.38 -16.55
C LYS A 86 0.84 5.18 -17.84
N PRO A 87 1.44 4.85 -19.01
CA PRO A 87 0.69 4.60 -20.24
C PRO A 87 -0.23 3.38 -20.13
N LEU A 88 0.09 2.39 -19.28
CA LEU A 88 -0.67 1.15 -19.14
C LEU A 88 -2.07 1.37 -18.60
N ARG A 89 -2.34 2.51 -17.92
CA ARG A 89 -3.68 2.85 -17.43
C ARG A 89 -4.76 2.84 -18.51
N LYS A 90 -4.39 3.04 -19.78
CA LYS A 90 -5.36 2.98 -20.88
C LYS A 90 -5.89 1.56 -21.11
N HIS A 91 -5.20 0.52 -20.67
CA HIS A 91 -5.58 -0.89 -20.84
C HIS A 91 -5.88 -1.59 -19.52
N PHE A 92 -5.13 -1.25 -18.47
CA PHE A 92 -5.14 -1.96 -17.18
C PHE A 92 -5.72 -1.13 -16.04
N SER A 93 -6.26 -1.83 -15.04
CA SER A 93 -6.44 -1.32 -13.68
C SER A 93 -5.19 -1.64 -12.87
N LEU A 94 -4.49 -0.63 -12.37
CA LEU A 94 -3.18 -0.78 -11.73
C LEU A 94 -3.31 -0.86 -10.21
N LEU A 95 -2.83 -1.95 -9.62
CA LEU A 95 -2.84 -2.22 -8.19
C LEU A 95 -1.40 -2.22 -7.66
N ALA A 96 -1.08 -1.39 -6.67
CA ALA A 96 0.17 -1.48 -5.94
C ALA A 96 0.02 -2.45 -4.76
N ILE A 97 0.97 -3.37 -4.59
CA ILE A 97 1.03 -4.32 -3.47
C ILE A 97 2.35 -4.16 -2.73
N THR A 98 2.32 -4.18 -1.40
CA THR A 98 3.52 -4.01 -0.58
C THR A 98 3.46 -4.91 0.65
N ASP A 99 4.63 -5.34 1.08
CA ASP A 99 4.83 -6.16 2.28
C ASP A 99 5.31 -5.29 3.47
N ARG A 100 5.32 -3.96 3.30
CA ARG A 100 5.63 -3.01 4.37
C ARG A 100 4.68 -3.17 5.55
N PRO A 101 5.16 -2.91 6.77
CA PRO A 101 4.30 -2.90 7.94
C PRO A 101 3.30 -1.74 7.88
N ARG A 102 2.11 -1.94 8.46
CA ARG A 102 1.03 -0.94 8.44
C ARG A 102 1.39 0.41 9.06
N PHE A 103 2.33 0.46 10.00
CA PHE A 103 2.72 1.71 10.64
C PHE A 103 3.39 2.71 9.68
N VAL A 104 3.88 2.27 8.51
CA VAL A 104 4.39 3.15 7.43
C VAL A 104 3.41 3.37 6.28
N GLU A 105 2.14 3.04 6.48
CA GLU A 105 1.13 3.12 5.42
C GLU A 105 1.03 4.55 4.87
N LYS A 106 1.02 5.55 5.75
CA LYS A 106 0.92 6.96 5.35
C LYS A 106 2.11 7.35 4.46
N GLN A 107 3.34 7.07 4.90
CA GLN A 107 4.56 7.37 4.15
C GLN A 107 4.55 6.69 2.80
N THR A 108 4.11 5.43 2.74
CA THR A 108 4.03 4.65 1.49
C THR A 108 3.03 5.25 0.50
N ARG A 109 1.86 5.67 0.97
CA ARG A 109 0.86 6.35 0.14
C ARG A 109 1.35 7.70 -0.38
N GLU A 110 1.99 8.50 0.49
CA GLU A 110 2.55 9.79 0.12
C GLU A 110 3.70 9.64 -0.88
N TRP A 111 4.53 8.61 -0.71
CA TRP A 111 5.59 8.24 -1.63
C TRP A 111 5.04 7.85 -3.02
N LEU A 112 4.03 6.98 -3.08
CA LEU A 112 3.38 6.62 -4.35
C LEU A 112 2.71 7.83 -5.01
N ASP A 113 2.07 8.73 -4.24
CA ASP A 113 1.50 9.97 -4.79
C ASP A 113 2.55 10.92 -5.35
N ARG A 114 3.78 10.88 -4.81
CA ARG A 114 4.93 11.70 -5.26
C ARG A 114 5.56 11.14 -6.53
N HIS A 115 5.92 9.86 -6.54
CA HIS A 115 6.70 9.25 -7.63
C HIS A 115 5.81 8.61 -8.71
N PHE A 116 4.61 8.17 -8.36
CA PHE A 116 3.67 7.46 -9.24
C PHE A 116 2.33 8.19 -9.34
N ALA A 117 2.38 9.52 -9.42
CA ALA A 117 1.23 10.39 -9.41
C ALA A 117 0.19 10.01 -10.49
N GLY A 118 -0.97 9.54 -10.04
CA GLY A 118 -2.07 9.14 -10.91
C GLY A 118 -1.85 7.84 -11.68
N VAL A 119 -0.90 6.99 -11.28
CA VAL A 119 -0.63 5.68 -11.89
C VAL A 119 -1.52 4.60 -11.28
N PHE A 120 -1.53 4.45 -9.96
CA PHE A 120 -2.23 3.34 -9.29
C PHE A 120 -3.68 3.69 -8.97
N ASP A 121 -4.58 2.72 -9.17
CA ASP A 121 -5.98 2.79 -8.75
C ASP A 121 -6.14 2.51 -7.26
N LYS A 122 -5.28 1.65 -6.69
CA LYS A 122 -5.33 1.25 -5.29
C LYS A 122 -3.95 0.78 -4.80
N LEU A 123 -3.70 0.95 -3.50
CA LEU A 123 -2.61 0.34 -2.73
C LEU A 123 -3.19 -0.72 -1.78
N VAL A 124 -2.56 -1.88 -1.73
CA VAL A 124 -2.89 -2.99 -0.83
C VAL A 124 -1.63 -3.43 -0.10
N PHE A 125 -1.77 -3.73 1.19
CA PHE A 125 -0.69 -4.30 1.99
C PHE A 125 -0.98 -5.78 2.20
N ALA A 126 0.02 -6.63 2.05
CA ALA A 126 -0.08 -8.05 2.36
C ALA A 126 -0.32 -8.25 3.87
N ASP A 127 0.38 -7.48 4.71
CA ASP A 127 0.14 -7.37 6.16
C ASP A 127 0.34 -8.71 6.90
N GLU A 128 1.54 -9.29 6.69
CA GLU A 128 1.95 -10.58 7.22
C GLU A 128 3.47 -10.60 7.48
N ASP A 129 3.88 -11.13 8.64
CA ASP A 129 5.27 -11.07 9.11
C ASP A 129 6.09 -12.32 8.76
N SER A 130 5.43 -13.45 8.45
CA SER A 130 6.08 -14.70 8.08
C SER A 130 6.23 -14.82 6.57
N PRO A 131 7.42 -15.14 6.02
CA PRO A 131 7.62 -15.34 4.58
C PRO A 131 6.68 -16.38 3.97
N GLU A 132 6.47 -17.52 4.64
CA GLU A 132 5.57 -18.58 4.16
C GLU A 132 4.12 -18.10 4.06
N HIS A 133 3.67 -17.33 5.05
CA HIS A 133 2.32 -16.76 5.03
C HIS A 133 2.21 -15.59 4.05
N LEU A 134 3.30 -14.87 3.79
CA LEU A 134 3.31 -13.73 2.87
C LEU A 134 2.99 -14.16 1.44
N VAL A 135 3.58 -15.26 0.98
CA VAL A 135 3.29 -15.84 -0.33
C VAL A 135 1.83 -16.27 -0.44
N ALA A 136 1.33 -17.01 0.56
CA ALA A 136 -0.07 -17.41 0.63
C ALA A 136 -1.00 -16.19 0.61
N ARG A 137 -0.63 -15.13 1.33
CA ARG A 137 -1.41 -13.89 1.39
C ARG A 137 -1.42 -13.14 0.06
N LYS A 138 -0.28 -13.05 -0.63
CA LYS A 138 -0.23 -12.46 -1.99
C LYS A 138 -1.12 -13.24 -2.96
N LYS A 139 -1.10 -14.58 -2.89
CA LYS A 139 -2.01 -15.43 -3.68
C LYS A 139 -3.49 -15.10 -3.43
N GLU A 140 -3.90 -15.02 -2.16
CA GLU A 140 -5.27 -14.61 -1.79
C GLU A 140 -5.64 -13.23 -2.33
N LEU A 141 -4.71 -12.27 -2.27
CA LEU A 141 -4.93 -10.92 -2.80
C LEU A 141 -5.06 -10.94 -4.34
N TYR A 142 -4.25 -11.73 -5.04
CA TYR A 142 -4.36 -11.88 -6.49
C TYR A 142 -5.71 -12.45 -6.90
N ASP A 143 -6.22 -13.44 -6.15
CA ASP A 143 -7.56 -14.01 -6.35
C ASP A 143 -8.66 -12.99 -6.04
N GLU A 144 -8.59 -12.28 -4.90
CA GLU A 144 -9.56 -11.27 -4.48
C GLU A 144 -9.71 -10.15 -5.51
N PHE A 145 -8.58 -9.66 -6.04
CA PHE A 145 -8.55 -8.58 -7.03
C PHE A 145 -8.61 -9.05 -8.48
N LYS A 146 -8.77 -10.37 -8.71
CA LYS A 146 -8.82 -11.01 -10.02
C LYS A 146 -7.63 -10.59 -10.90
N VAL A 147 -6.44 -10.56 -10.31
CA VAL A 147 -5.20 -10.18 -10.97
C VAL A 147 -4.91 -11.13 -12.13
N LYS A 148 -4.52 -10.57 -13.28
CA LYS A 148 -4.14 -11.35 -14.48
C LYS A 148 -2.70 -11.16 -14.90
N VAL A 149 -2.09 -10.06 -14.45
CA VAL A 149 -0.68 -9.74 -14.69
C VAL A 149 -0.08 -9.32 -13.36
N VAL A 150 1.04 -9.91 -12.96
CA VAL A 150 1.81 -9.49 -11.78
C VAL A 150 3.18 -8.99 -12.24
N VAL A 151 3.66 -7.92 -11.62
CA VAL A 151 4.99 -7.33 -11.84
C VAL A 151 5.76 -7.26 -10.52
N GLY A 152 6.99 -7.75 -10.48
CA GLY A 152 7.88 -7.65 -9.31
C GLY A 152 9.33 -8.00 -9.66
N SER A 153 10.20 -8.14 -8.67
CA SER A 153 11.64 -8.45 -8.89
C SER A 153 12.12 -9.78 -8.30
N ASP A 154 11.39 -10.36 -7.34
CA ASP A 154 11.72 -11.66 -6.75
C ASP A 154 11.00 -12.79 -7.52
N VAL A 155 11.72 -13.43 -8.43
CA VAL A 155 11.19 -14.49 -9.29
C VAL A 155 10.65 -15.69 -8.50
N ALA A 156 11.26 -16.04 -7.36
CA ALA A 156 10.85 -17.20 -6.58
C ALA A 156 9.51 -16.94 -5.88
N VAL A 157 9.39 -15.77 -5.24
CA VAL A 157 8.14 -15.34 -4.59
C VAL A 157 7.02 -15.20 -5.60
N LEU A 158 7.29 -14.59 -6.76
CA LEU A 158 6.30 -14.39 -7.81
C LEU A 158 5.83 -15.71 -8.42
N ALA A 159 6.75 -16.64 -8.71
CA ALA A 159 6.39 -17.93 -9.30
C ALA A 159 5.45 -18.74 -8.39
N GLU A 160 5.63 -18.64 -7.07
CA GLU A 160 4.77 -19.31 -6.11
C GLU A 160 3.45 -18.57 -5.87
N ALA A 161 3.50 -17.27 -5.59
CA ALA A 161 2.31 -16.46 -5.28
C ALA A 161 1.38 -16.32 -6.50
N ALA A 162 1.95 -16.24 -7.71
CA ALA A 162 1.24 -16.00 -8.96
C ALA A 162 0.97 -17.28 -9.76
N GLN A 163 1.01 -18.46 -9.12
CA GLN A 163 0.80 -19.76 -9.78
C GLN A 163 -0.49 -19.82 -10.63
N ASP A 164 -1.56 -19.16 -10.17
CA ASP A 164 -2.87 -19.13 -10.84
C ASP A 164 -3.10 -17.86 -11.67
N VAL A 165 -2.08 -16.99 -11.78
CA VAL A 165 -2.09 -15.77 -12.58
C VAL A 165 -1.58 -16.07 -14.00
N GLY A 166 -2.21 -15.47 -15.01
CA GLY A 166 -1.89 -15.78 -16.41
C GLY A 166 -0.50 -15.31 -16.87
N HIS A 167 -0.02 -14.17 -16.35
CA HIS A 167 1.23 -13.57 -16.77
C HIS A 167 2.01 -12.99 -15.59
N VAL A 168 3.32 -13.25 -15.57
CA VAL A 168 4.25 -12.72 -14.57
C VAL A 168 5.37 -11.99 -15.29
N VAL A 169 5.61 -10.74 -14.91
CA VAL A 169 6.70 -9.92 -15.45
C VAL A 169 7.70 -9.65 -14.33
N VAL A 170 8.92 -10.15 -14.48
CA VAL A 170 10.00 -9.89 -13.54
C VAL A 170 10.84 -8.73 -14.07
N VAL A 171 10.99 -7.67 -13.28
CA VAL A 171 11.81 -6.50 -13.64
C VAL A 171 12.98 -6.41 -12.68
N GLY A 172 14.20 -6.43 -13.22
CA GLY A 172 15.43 -6.46 -12.43
C GLY A 172 15.68 -7.84 -11.82
N SER A 173 16.38 -7.83 -10.69
CA SER A 173 16.71 -9.02 -9.90
C SER A 173 16.97 -8.63 -8.45
N VAL A 174 16.73 -9.57 -7.54
CA VAL A 174 17.13 -9.46 -6.14
C VAL A 174 18.44 -10.20 -5.87
N PRO A 175 19.26 -9.79 -4.88
CA PRO A 175 20.60 -10.37 -4.63
C PRO A 175 20.62 -11.90 -4.42
N TRP A 176 19.55 -12.44 -3.83
CA TRP A 176 19.41 -13.88 -3.57
C TRP A 176 18.81 -14.68 -4.72
N THR A 177 18.67 -14.08 -5.92
CA THR A 177 18.20 -14.79 -7.11
C THR A 177 19.24 -15.82 -7.54
N LYS A 178 18.87 -17.10 -7.57
CA LYS A 178 19.78 -18.17 -8.02
C LYS A 178 19.76 -18.27 -9.55
N GLU A 179 20.92 -18.51 -10.15
CA GLU A 179 21.04 -18.83 -11.58
C GLU A 179 20.14 -20.03 -11.93
N GLY A 180 19.33 -19.90 -12.99
CA GLY A 180 18.45 -20.98 -13.47
C GLY A 180 17.04 -21.04 -12.88
N THR A 181 16.62 -20.07 -12.06
CA THR A 181 15.24 -19.96 -11.53
C THR A 181 14.21 -19.48 -12.60
N GLU A 182 14.66 -19.30 -13.84
CA GLU A 182 13.98 -18.56 -14.92
C GLU A 182 12.95 -19.38 -15.72
N ALA A 183 12.76 -20.68 -15.40
CA ALA A 183 12.13 -21.64 -16.31
C ALA A 183 10.65 -21.96 -16.01
N HIS A 184 9.85 -20.97 -15.61
CA HIS A 184 8.40 -21.15 -15.43
C HIS A 184 7.60 -20.59 -16.62
N ARG A 185 6.64 -21.39 -17.12
CA ARG A 185 5.77 -21.00 -18.24
C ARG A 185 4.94 -19.77 -17.86
N GLY A 186 5.05 -18.69 -18.63
CA GLY A 186 4.30 -17.45 -18.40
C GLY A 186 5.05 -16.37 -17.59
N VAL A 187 6.31 -16.63 -17.21
CA VAL A 187 7.21 -15.63 -16.64
C VAL A 187 8.04 -14.99 -17.75
N VAL A 188 8.07 -13.66 -17.80
CA VAL A 188 8.93 -12.87 -18.70
C VAL A 188 9.82 -11.99 -17.83
N GLN A 189 11.14 -12.08 -17.99
CA GLN A 189 12.09 -11.29 -17.23
C GLN A 189 12.74 -10.21 -18.10
N VAL A 190 12.88 -9.01 -17.54
CA VAL A 190 13.63 -7.89 -18.12
C VAL A 190 14.60 -7.33 -17.09
N ALA A 191 15.78 -6.90 -17.53
CA ALA A 191 16.84 -6.43 -16.63
C ALA A 191 16.50 -5.08 -15.94
N GLU A 192 15.72 -4.23 -16.60
CA GLU A 192 15.40 -2.88 -16.13
C GLU A 192 14.07 -2.37 -16.70
N TRP A 193 13.50 -1.34 -16.06
CA TRP A 193 12.20 -0.79 -16.42
C TRP A 193 12.14 -0.15 -17.81
N THR A 194 13.27 0.26 -18.38
CA THR A 194 13.37 0.80 -19.75
C THR A 194 13.02 -0.23 -20.83
N ALA A 195 13.21 -1.53 -20.56
CA ALA A 195 12.87 -2.63 -21.44
C ALA A 195 11.45 -3.19 -21.21
N ALA A 196 10.84 -2.88 -20.06
CA ALA A 196 9.49 -3.36 -19.71
C ALA A 196 8.36 -2.95 -20.69
N PRO A 197 8.38 -1.77 -21.34
CA PRO A 197 7.33 -1.37 -22.28
C PRO A 197 7.10 -2.37 -23.43
N GLU A 198 8.16 -2.98 -23.97
CA GLU A 198 8.05 -3.95 -25.06
C GLU A 198 7.27 -5.20 -24.62
N VAL A 199 7.54 -5.67 -23.40
CA VAL A 199 6.83 -6.80 -22.79
C VAL A 199 5.36 -6.45 -22.57
N PHE A 200 5.06 -5.25 -22.07
CA PHE A 200 3.68 -4.84 -21.87
C PHE A 200 2.91 -4.70 -23.18
N ASP A 201 3.53 -4.19 -24.25
CA ASP A 201 2.90 -4.09 -25.57
C ASP A 201 2.60 -5.48 -26.17
N GLN A 202 3.49 -6.45 -25.96
CA GLN A 202 3.23 -7.85 -26.31
C GLN A 202 2.03 -8.40 -25.53
N LEU A 203 2.00 -8.21 -24.21
CA LEU A 203 0.88 -8.67 -23.36
C LEU A 203 -0.45 -8.02 -23.75
N ILE A 204 -0.45 -6.72 -24.05
CA ILE A 204 -1.66 -6.00 -24.53
C ILE A 204 -2.18 -6.64 -25.81
N THR A 205 -1.29 -7.02 -26.73
CA THR A 205 -1.64 -7.67 -27.99
C THR A 205 -2.15 -9.09 -27.77
N GLU A 206 -1.46 -9.90 -26.97
CA GLU A 206 -1.83 -11.29 -26.66
C GLU A 206 -3.18 -11.39 -25.93
N MET A 207 -3.46 -10.43 -25.05
CA MET A 207 -4.71 -10.36 -24.30
C MET A 207 -5.82 -9.58 -25.05
N GLU A 208 -5.56 -9.13 -26.28
CA GLU A 208 -6.48 -8.38 -27.13
C GLU A 208 -7.08 -7.12 -26.46
N LEU A 209 -6.31 -6.45 -25.59
CA LEU A 209 -6.82 -5.37 -24.76
C LEU A 209 -7.05 -4.09 -25.59
N GLN A 210 -8.28 -3.59 -25.53
CA GLN A 210 -8.63 -2.34 -26.19
C GLN A 210 -8.31 -1.13 -25.29
N PRO A 211 -7.73 -0.05 -25.84
CA PRO A 211 -7.48 1.16 -25.07
C PRO A 211 -8.80 1.85 -24.72
N LEU A 212 -8.86 2.40 -23.50
CA LEU A 212 -9.94 3.29 -23.10
C LEU A 212 -9.93 4.58 -23.93
N GLU A 213 -11.10 5.00 -24.40
CA GLU A 213 -11.29 6.31 -25.05
C GLU A 213 -10.92 7.49 -24.14
N LYS A 214 -11.14 7.33 -22.82
CA LYS A 214 -10.82 8.32 -21.80
C LYS A 214 -10.06 7.68 -20.66
N VAL A 215 -8.83 8.13 -20.45
CA VAL A 215 -7.97 7.68 -19.36
C VAL A 215 -8.03 8.70 -18.24
N PHE A 216 -8.55 8.29 -17.08
CA PHE A 216 -8.51 9.10 -15.87
C PHE A 216 -7.23 8.79 -15.09
N ALA A 217 -6.61 9.83 -14.55
CA ALA A 217 -5.53 9.66 -13.57
C ALA A 217 -6.06 8.87 -12.37
N GLY A 218 -5.21 8.00 -11.82
CA GLY A 218 -5.47 7.31 -10.56
C GLY A 218 -5.75 8.31 -9.43
N PRO A 219 -6.52 7.90 -8.40
CA PRO A 219 -6.76 8.74 -7.25
C PRO A 219 -5.45 9.08 -6.53
N ARG A 220 -5.46 10.17 -5.75
CA ARG A 220 -4.41 10.39 -4.75
C ARG A 220 -4.57 9.39 -3.62
N LEU A 221 -3.67 8.44 -3.51
CA LEU A 221 -3.70 7.35 -2.54
C LEU A 221 -3.59 7.87 -1.11
N ALA A 222 -2.85 8.96 -0.86
CA ALA A 222 -2.71 9.56 0.47
C ALA A 222 -3.98 10.26 0.96
N ARG A 223 -4.94 10.56 0.07
CA ARG A 223 -6.26 11.07 0.48
C ARG A 223 -7.14 9.98 1.09
N TYR A 224 -6.88 8.73 0.75
CA TYR A 224 -7.57 7.56 1.27
C TYR A 224 -6.67 6.93 2.31
N THR A 225 -6.74 7.40 3.56
CA THR A 225 -6.05 6.70 4.64
C THR A 225 -7.01 5.66 5.20
N ASP A 226 -6.63 4.38 5.18
CA ASP A 226 -7.50 3.30 5.67
C ASP A 226 -7.73 3.40 7.18
N ASP A 227 -6.94 4.20 7.88
CA ASP A 227 -7.16 4.56 9.27
C ASP A 227 -8.22 5.66 9.47
N LEU A 228 -8.72 6.36 8.44
CA LEU A 228 -9.63 7.50 8.62
C LEU A 228 -11.09 7.16 8.31
N VAL A 229 -11.96 7.47 9.26
CA VAL A 229 -13.41 7.44 9.10
C VAL A 229 -13.96 8.84 9.31
N THR A 230 -14.62 9.39 8.28
CA THR A 230 -15.32 10.68 8.38
C THR A 230 -16.78 10.45 8.73
N VAL A 231 -17.20 10.99 9.88
CA VAL A 231 -18.56 10.90 10.41
C VAL A 231 -19.40 12.04 9.85
N SER A 232 -20.56 11.69 9.34
CA SER A 232 -21.63 12.60 8.95
C SER A 232 -22.93 12.27 9.68
N THR A 233 -23.83 13.24 9.75
CA THR A 233 -25.18 13.08 10.31
C THR A 233 -26.11 12.21 9.46
N ARG A 234 -25.68 11.78 8.26
CA ARG A 234 -26.52 11.01 7.32
C ARG A 234 -26.69 9.54 7.70
N LYS A 235 -25.84 9.03 8.59
CA LYS A 235 -25.83 7.62 9.02
C LYS A 235 -25.77 7.56 10.55
N PRO A 236 -26.37 6.54 11.18
CA PRO A 236 -26.35 6.39 12.63
C PRO A 236 -24.95 5.98 13.14
N ALA A 237 -24.68 6.19 14.43
CA ALA A 237 -23.42 5.86 15.07
C ALA A 237 -23.01 4.38 14.89
N VAL A 238 -23.96 3.45 14.99
CA VAL A 238 -23.75 2.00 14.79
C VAL A 238 -23.15 1.68 13.42
N PHE A 239 -23.55 2.42 12.38
CA PHE A 239 -22.99 2.23 11.03
C PHE A 239 -21.49 2.51 11.02
N TYR A 240 -21.06 3.61 11.64
CA TYR A 240 -19.64 3.95 11.73
C TYR A 240 -18.88 2.99 12.65
N ALA A 241 -19.46 2.60 13.79
CA ALA A 241 -18.87 1.59 14.67
C ALA A 241 -18.60 0.28 13.93
N ASN A 242 -19.53 -0.19 13.09
CA ASN A 242 -19.34 -1.38 12.27
C ASN A 242 -18.22 -1.22 11.23
N ILE A 243 -18.13 -0.06 10.57
CA ILE A 243 -17.04 0.25 9.64
C ILE A 243 -15.70 0.22 10.37
N ILE A 244 -15.60 0.91 11.50
CA ILE A 244 -14.37 1.00 12.29
C ILE A 244 -13.97 -0.39 12.80
N ASN A 245 -14.94 -1.18 13.29
CA ASN A 245 -14.68 -2.55 13.71
C ASN A 245 -14.16 -3.40 12.54
N SER A 246 -14.74 -3.27 11.34
CA SER A 246 -14.23 -3.92 10.14
C SER A 246 -12.79 -3.48 9.79
N LYS A 247 -12.41 -2.22 10.07
CA LYS A 247 -11.03 -1.76 9.89
C LYS A 247 -10.08 -2.42 10.89
N PHE A 248 -10.49 -2.58 12.14
CA PHE A 248 -9.70 -3.29 13.15
C PHE A 248 -9.59 -4.80 12.89
N THR A 249 -10.67 -5.45 12.46
CA THR A 249 -10.69 -6.92 12.33
C THR A 249 -10.29 -7.43 10.96
N VAL A 250 -10.78 -6.80 9.88
CA VAL A 250 -10.53 -7.24 8.50
C VAL A 250 -9.29 -6.58 7.93
N GLN A 251 -9.12 -5.28 8.19
CA GLN A 251 -7.98 -4.51 7.67
C GLN A 251 -6.79 -4.49 8.65
N LYS A 252 -6.87 -5.26 9.75
CA LYS A 252 -5.88 -5.38 10.84
C LYS A 252 -5.29 -4.03 11.31
N GLN A 253 -6.06 -2.94 11.23
CA GLN A 253 -5.58 -1.64 11.70
C GLN A 253 -5.43 -1.68 13.23
N GLU A 254 -4.35 -1.12 13.75
CA GLU A 254 -4.17 -0.95 15.20
C GLU A 254 -4.76 0.36 15.71
N THR A 255 -4.84 1.36 14.83
CA THR A 255 -5.45 2.66 15.13
C THR A 255 -6.38 3.11 14.01
N VAL A 256 -7.47 3.78 14.38
CA VAL A 256 -8.40 4.42 13.45
C VAL A 256 -8.72 5.83 13.94
N ARG A 257 -8.50 6.82 13.09
CA ARG A 257 -8.91 8.21 13.27
C ARG A 257 -10.37 8.38 12.87
N LEU A 258 -11.16 8.93 13.78
CA LEU A 258 -12.56 9.29 13.56
C LEU A 258 -12.69 10.80 13.51
N GLN A 259 -13.01 11.35 12.35
CA GLN A 259 -13.19 12.80 12.18
C GLN A 259 -14.67 13.17 12.04
N ALA A 260 -15.09 14.22 12.72
CA ALA A 260 -16.45 14.73 12.66
C ALA A 260 -16.50 16.25 12.53
N SER A 261 -17.43 16.73 11.69
CA SER A 261 -17.88 18.13 11.75
C SER A 261 -18.68 18.38 13.03
N GLU A 262 -18.81 19.64 13.44
CA GLU A 262 -19.65 20.07 14.58
C GLU A 262 -21.00 19.34 14.68
N ALA A 263 -21.79 19.34 13.60
CA ALA A 263 -23.09 18.70 13.56
C ALA A 263 -23.07 17.18 13.76
N ALA A 264 -21.92 16.54 13.55
CA ALA A 264 -21.75 15.08 13.61
C ALA A 264 -20.95 14.63 14.86
N ILE A 265 -20.57 15.56 15.75
CA ILE A 265 -19.78 15.25 16.96
C ILE A 265 -20.50 14.21 17.82
N THR A 266 -21.79 14.40 18.08
CA THR A 266 -22.58 13.46 18.89
C THR A 266 -22.57 12.05 18.30
N THR A 267 -22.72 11.94 16.98
CA THR A 267 -22.67 10.65 16.27
C THR A 267 -21.29 9.99 16.39
N ALA A 268 -20.21 10.77 16.32
CA ALA A 268 -18.85 10.27 16.43
C ALA A 268 -18.54 9.77 17.84
N VAL A 269 -18.93 10.52 18.88
CA VAL A 269 -18.78 10.12 20.28
C VAL A 269 -19.59 8.85 20.56
N GLN A 270 -20.84 8.78 20.08
CA GLN A 270 -21.66 7.58 20.20
C GLN A 270 -21.01 6.36 19.51
N ALA A 271 -20.42 6.53 18.33
CA ALA A 271 -19.74 5.44 17.62
C ALA A 271 -18.52 4.94 18.41
N ALA A 272 -17.71 5.86 18.96
CA ALA A 272 -16.58 5.53 19.82
C ALA A 272 -17.03 4.81 21.10
N GLU A 273 -18.11 5.26 21.75
CA GLU A 273 -18.64 4.60 22.95
C GLU A 273 -19.20 3.20 22.65
N ILE A 274 -19.86 2.99 21.51
CA ILE A 274 -20.29 1.65 21.08
C ILE A 274 -19.08 0.71 21.00
N LEU A 275 -18.00 1.15 20.35
CA LEU A 275 -16.77 0.35 20.23
C LEU A 275 -16.12 0.06 21.58
N ARG A 276 -16.14 1.03 22.51
CA ARG A 276 -15.64 0.88 23.87
C ARG A 276 -16.48 -0.13 24.67
N ILE A 277 -17.80 -0.03 24.62
CA ILE A 277 -18.73 -0.95 25.30
C ILE A 277 -18.58 -2.38 24.76
N GLN A 278 -18.36 -2.51 23.45
CA GLN A 278 -18.09 -3.80 22.80
C GLN A 278 -16.67 -4.32 23.03
N ASN A 279 -15.82 -3.58 23.75
CA ASN A 279 -14.41 -3.89 23.98
C ASN A 279 -13.61 -4.10 22.68
N ASN A 280 -13.98 -3.40 21.60
CA ASN A 280 -13.29 -3.45 20.32
C ASN A 280 -12.17 -2.40 20.25
N ALA A 281 -12.37 -1.23 20.86
CA ALA A 281 -11.40 -0.13 20.84
C ALA A 281 -11.55 0.82 22.03
N VAL A 282 -10.47 1.54 22.34
CA VAL A 282 -10.41 2.63 23.32
C VAL A 282 -10.00 3.93 22.64
N THR A 283 -10.56 5.05 23.11
CA THR A 283 -10.12 6.37 22.62
C THR A 283 -8.83 6.77 23.33
N THR A 284 -7.74 6.96 22.59
CA THR A 284 -6.42 7.30 23.14
C THR A 284 -6.09 8.77 23.02
N LYS A 285 -6.69 9.46 22.04
CA LYS A 285 -6.49 10.90 21.84
C LYS A 285 -7.78 11.54 21.37
N ILE A 286 -8.06 12.70 21.93
CA ILE A 286 -9.15 13.59 21.50
C ILE A 286 -8.50 14.91 21.12
N SER A 287 -8.75 15.37 19.90
CA SER A 287 -8.29 16.68 19.47
C SER A 287 -9.42 17.45 18.81
N THR A 288 -9.46 18.74 19.08
CA THR A 288 -10.35 19.68 18.42
C THR A 288 -9.49 20.62 17.58
N ARG A 289 -9.68 20.59 16.25
CA ARG A 289 -9.04 21.56 15.34
C ARG A 289 -10.09 22.52 14.79
N TYR A 290 -9.69 23.76 14.57
CA TYR A 290 -10.48 24.70 13.77
C TYR A 290 -9.97 24.65 12.33
N ALA A 291 -10.83 24.32 11.37
CA ALA A 291 -10.53 24.47 9.95
C ALA A 291 -11.20 25.75 9.43
N LEU A 292 -10.43 26.63 8.78
CA LEU A 292 -10.97 27.77 8.03
C LEU A 292 -11.62 27.23 6.76
N ASN A 293 -12.94 27.40 6.64
CA ASN A 293 -13.66 26.82 5.50
C ASN A 293 -13.65 27.71 4.25
N ARG A 294 -12.97 28.88 4.24
CA ARG A 294 -12.79 29.78 3.07
C ARG A 294 -11.55 30.68 3.21
N PRO A 295 -11.01 31.26 2.11
CA PRO A 295 -10.00 32.32 2.15
C PRO A 295 -10.47 33.49 3.05
N LYS A 296 -9.52 34.13 3.75
CA LYS A 296 -9.76 35.16 4.80
C LYS A 296 -10.70 36.30 4.39
N ASP A 297 -10.80 36.55 3.09
CA ASP A 297 -11.40 37.76 2.51
C ASP A 297 -12.94 37.77 2.53
N ARG A 298 -13.59 36.66 2.93
CA ARG A 298 -15.07 36.51 2.93
C ARG A 298 -15.66 36.05 4.27
N GLY A 299 -15.10 36.49 5.40
CA GLY A 299 -15.72 36.30 6.72
C GLY A 299 -15.91 34.83 7.11
N GLY A 300 -14.88 34.00 6.93
CA GLY A 300 -14.93 32.58 7.29
C GLY A 300 -15.09 32.36 8.79
N TYR A 301 -16.13 31.63 9.21
CA TYR A 301 -16.28 31.17 10.59
C TYR A 301 -15.43 29.91 10.82
N ARG A 302 -14.90 29.76 12.05
CA ARG A 302 -14.16 28.58 12.48
C ARG A 302 -15.15 27.44 12.70
N VAL A 303 -15.06 26.36 11.92
CA VAL A 303 -15.84 25.14 12.20
C VAL A 303 -14.99 24.22 13.07
N PRO A 304 -15.44 23.83 14.28
CA PRO A 304 -14.76 22.83 15.07
C PRO A 304 -14.85 21.46 14.39
N LYS A 305 -13.70 20.85 14.11
CA LYS A 305 -13.56 19.45 13.74
C LYS A 305 -13.07 18.68 14.97
N LEU A 306 -13.88 17.73 15.42
CA LEU A 306 -13.44 16.75 16.42
C LEU A 306 -12.71 15.63 15.69
N GLU A 307 -11.55 15.25 16.19
CA GLU A 307 -10.83 14.05 15.78
C GLU A 307 -10.57 13.19 17.02
N LEU A 308 -11.05 11.95 16.97
CA LEU A 308 -10.77 10.91 17.96
C LEU A 308 -9.79 9.91 17.36
N VAL A 309 -8.74 9.55 18.08
CA VAL A 309 -7.89 8.40 17.75
C VAL A 309 -8.37 7.23 18.57
N LEU A 310 -8.82 6.19 17.89
CA LEU A 310 -9.29 4.94 18.47
C LEU A 310 -8.18 3.89 18.31
N GLN A 311 -7.73 3.31 19.41
CA GLN A 311 -6.79 2.19 19.40
C GLN A 311 -7.55 0.89 19.63
N ARG A 312 -7.23 -0.14 18.84
CA ARG A 312 -7.79 -1.47 18.97
C ARG A 312 -7.48 -2.05 20.36
N VAL A 313 -8.47 -2.73 20.96
CA VAL A 313 -8.24 -3.50 22.19
C VAL A 313 -7.91 -4.93 21.79
N ALA A 314 -6.74 -5.42 22.19
CA ALA A 314 -6.38 -6.82 22.04
C ALA A 314 -7.39 -7.69 22.80
N ARG A 315 -8.02 -8.65 22.13
CA ARG A 315 -8.86 -9.64 22.82
C ARG A 315 -7.92 -10.51 23.66
N LYS A 316 -8.11 -10.52 24.98
CA LYS A 316 -7.50 -11.56 25.82
C LYS A 316 -7.99 -12.91 25.28
N ALA A 317 -7.04 -13.77 24.94
CA ALA A 317 -7.30 -15.17 24.61
C ALA A 317 -7.94 -15.87 25.81
#